data_AF-A0A5C7NYD7-F1
#
_entry.id   AF-A0A5C7NYD7-F1
#
_cell.length_a   1.000
_cell.length_b   1.000
_cell.length_c   1.000
_cell.angle_alpha   90.00
_cell.angle_beta   90.00
_cell.angle_gamma   90.00
#
_symmetry.space_group_name_H-M   'P 1'
#
loop_
_entity.id
_entity.type
_entity.pdbx_description
1 polymer ?
#
loop_
_entity_poly.entity_id
_entity_poly.type
_entity_poly.pdbx_seq_one_letter_code
_entity_poly.pdbx_strand_id
1 'polypeptide(L)'
;MCSDAAVAPGPQDAGEPDVHVLVVAGTVTRVGLPTVLAAFEALPEPRAVVAFGACTLTGGPYWDSYSVVPGLRSLLPGAVEVAGCPPRPDAVPDAVRVAALHALGEGS
;
A
#
# COMPACT_ATOMS: atom_id res chain seq x y z
N MET A 1 -13.71 14.34 15.99
CA MET A 1 -14.53 13.25 15.42
C MET A 1 -14.29 13.26 13.92
N CYS A 2 -13.29 12.53 13.43
CA CYS A 2 -13.12 12.34 11.99
C CYS A 2 -14.23 11.39 11.55
N SER A 3 -15.26 11.92 10.90
CA SER A 3 -16.30 11.12 10.27
C SER A 3 -15.67 10.13 9.32
N ASP A 4 -16.06 8.86 9.49
CA ASP A 4 -16.03 7.77 8.53
C ASP A 4 -15.37 8.10 7.18
N ALA A 5 -14.05 7.88 7.10
CA ALA A 5 -13.43 7.58 5.82
C ALA A 5 -13.48 6.06 5.59
N ALA A 6 -14.67 5.49 5.71
CA ALA A 6 -14.93 4.23 5.03
C ALA A 6 -14.85 4.56 3.53
N VAL A 7 -13.77 4.11 2.88
CA VAL A 7 -13.67 4.13 1.43
C VAL A 7 -14.78 3.22 0.90
N ALA A 8 -15.97 3.77 0.70
CA ALA A 8 -17.07 3.05 0.09
C ALA A 8 -16.64 2.76 -1.36
N PRO A 9 -16.50 1.48 -1.76
CA PRO A 9 -16.16 1.17 -3.15
C PRO A 9 -17.27 1.72 -4.04
N GLY A 10 -16.87 2.53 -5.02
CA GLY A 10 -17.78 3.07 -6.02
C GLY A 10 -18.37 1.93 -6.87
N PRO A 11 -19.55 2.14 -7.47
CA PRO A 11 -20.27 1.09 -8.18
C PRO A 11 -19.60 0.84 -9.54
N GLN A 12 -18.80 -0.22 -9.68
CA GLN A 12 -18.22 -0.62 -10.97
C GLN A 12 -18.37 -2.15 -11.14
N ASP A 13 -19.19 -2.51 -12.13
CA ASP A 13 -19.30 -3.78 -12.87
C ASP A 13 -19.44 -5.14 -12.15
N ALA A 14 -20.68 -5.64 -12.19
CA ALA A 14 -21.05 -7.01 -11.88
C ALA A 14 -20.39 -8.02 -12.85
N GLY A 15 -19.37 -8.74 -12.40
CA GLY A 15 -18.89 -9.95 -13.08
C GLY A 15 -17.55 -10.53 -12.61
N GLU A 16 -16.62 -9.68 -12.17
CA GLU A 16 -15.25 -10.06 -11.77
C GLU A 16 -15.07 -9.77 -10.26
N PRO A 17 -14.26 -10.56 -9.50
CA PRO A 17 -13.96 -10.21 -8.12
C PRO A 17 -13.23 -8.85 -8.02
N ASP A 18 -13.78 -7.93 -7.23
CA ASP A 18 -13.12 -6.66 -6.90
C ASP A 18 -11.76 -6.93 -6.23
N VAL A 19 -10.69 -6.31 -6.73
CA VAL A 19 -9.37 -6.37 -6.11
C VAL A 19 -9.06 -5.06 -5.42
N HIS A 20 -8.79 -5.13 -4.12
CA HIS A 20 -8.52 -3.95 -3.30
C HIS A 20 -7.02 -3.75 -3.13
N VAL A 21 -6.49 -2.63 -3.64
CA VAL A 21 -5.06 -2.31 -3.54
C VAL A 21 -4.86 -1.09 -2.64
N LEU A 22 -4.16 -1.28 -1.51
CA LEU A 22 -3.69 -0.19 -0.67
C LEU A 22 -2.33 0.30 -1.15
N VAL A 23 -2.27 1.53 -1.67
CA VAL A 23 -1.02 2.16 -2.08
C VAL A 23 -0.50 3.05 -0.96
N VAL A 24 0.64 2.69 -0.37
CA VAL A 24 1.33 3.54 0.60
C VAL A 24 2.40 4.35 -0.12
N ALA A 25 2.13 5.63 -0.36
CA ALA A 25 3.02 6.52 -1.08
C ALA A 25 3.78 7.45 -0.12
N GLY A 26 5.05 7.15 0.13
CA GLY A 26 5.95 8.01 0.91
C GLY A 26 6.17 7.57 2.35
N THR A 27 6.62 8.50 3.20
CA THR A 27 7.08 8.15 4.55
C THR A 27 5.92 7.82 5.47
N VAL A 28 6.05 6.74 6.24
CA VAL A 28 5.10 6.40 7.31
C VAL A 28 5.71 6.78 8.64
N THR A 29 4.97 7.56 9.42
CA THR A 29 5.36 7.92 10.77
C THR A 29 4.85 6.89 11.77
N ARG A 30 5.52 6.76 12.93
CA ARG A 30 5.08 5.87 14.01
C ARG A 30 3.65 6.16 14.47
N VAL A 31 3.23 7.42 14.42
CA VAL A 31 1.87 7.85 14.77
C VAL A 31 0.86 7.49 13.68
N GLY A 32 1.26 7.54 12.40
CA GLY A 32 0.39 7.17 11.28
C GLY A 32 0.30 5.66 11.02
N LEU A 33 1.27 4.87 11.52
CA LEU A 33 1.33 3.43 11.30
C LEU A 33 0.02 2.69 11.69
N PRO A 34 -0.61 2.94 12.86
CA PRO A 34 -1.86 2.28 13.22
C PRO A 34 -2.99 2.56 12.22
N THR A 35 -3.05 3.76 11.63
CA THR A 35 -4.04 4.10 10.61
C THR A 35 -3.81 3.31 9.32
N VAL A 36 -2.55 3.13 8.91
CA VAL A 36 -2.21 2.33 7.72
C VAL A 36 -2.58 0.86 7.92
N LEU A 37 -2.29 0.29 9.08
CA LEU A 37 -2.64 -1.10 9.41
C LEU A 37 -4.17 -1.29 9.46
N ALA A 38 -4.88 -0.39 10.14
CA ALA A 38 -6.34 -0.44 10.19
C ALA A 38 -6.99 -0.28 8.81
N ALA A 39 -6.43 0.56 7.94
CA ALA A 39 -6.89 0.71 6.57
C ALA A 39 -6.70 -0.59 5.77
N PHE A 40 -5.57 -1.28 5.95
CA PHE A 40 -5.32 -2.57 5.30
C PHE A 40 -6.26 -3.68 5.82
N GLU A 41 -6.47 -3.73 7.13
CA GLU A 41 -7.35 -4.70 7.77
C GLU A 41 -8.83 -4.52 7.38
N ALA A 42 -9.25 -3.28 7.16
CA ALA A 42 -10.61 -2.94 6.73
C ALA A 42 -10.92 -3.32 5.27
N LEU A 43 -9.91 -3.66 4.46
CA LEU A 43 -10.12 -4.05 3.06
C LEU A 43 -10.65 -5.50 2.96
N PRO A 44 -11.65 -5.76 2.11
CA PRO A 44 -12.09 -7.11 1.75
C PRO A 44 -10.97 -7.91 1.06
N GLU A 45 -11.02 -9.24 1.16
CA GLU A 45 -10.22 -10.12 0.30
C GLU A 45 -10.91 -10.26 -1.08
N PRO A 46 -10.18 -10.28 -2.21
CA PRO A 46 -8.71 -10.28 -2.35
C PRO A 46 -8.09 -8.87 -2.24
N ARG A 47 -7.08 -8.71 -1.36
CA ARG A 47 -6.36 -7.45 -1.16
C ARG A 47 -4.86 -7.55 -1.40
N ALA A 48 -4.26 -6.44 -1.81
CA ALA A 48 -2.82 -6.27 -1.92
C ALA A 48 -2.33 -4.91 -1.40
N VAL A 49 -1.04 -4.84 -1.10
CA VAL A 49 -0.34 -3.61 -0.70
C VAL A 49 0.72 -3.26 -1.72
N VAL A 50 0.83 -1.98 -2.05
CA VAL A 50 1.94 -1.42 -2.82
C VAL A 50 2.74 -0.48 -1.92
N ALA A 51 4.01 -0.80 -1.70
CA ALA A 51 4.96 0.06 -1.01
C ALA A 51 5.67 0.94 -2.05
N PHE A 52 5.25 2.20 -2.12
CA PHE A 52 5.70 3.13 -3.15
C PHE A 52 6.82 4.04 -2.63
N GLY A 53 8.02 3.85 -3.20
CA GLY A 53 9.21 4.67 -2.99
C GLY A 53 10.11 4.22 -1.84
N ALA A 54 11.35 4.74 -1.82
CA ALA A 54 12.36 4.37 -0.84
C ALA A 54 11.94 4.62 0.63
N CYS A 55 11.06 5.60 0.86
CA CYS A 55 10.56 5.93 2.19
C CYS A 55 9.73 4.80 2.82
N THR A 56 8.96 4.05 2.04
CA THR A 56 8.17 2.92 2.55
C THR A 56 8.99 1.65 2.73
N LEU A 57 10.06 1.50 1.95
CA LEU A 57 10.91 0.31 1.98
C LEU A 57 11.92 0.33 3.12
N THR A 58 12.64 1.45 3.28
CA THR A 58 13.77 1.56 4.22
C THR A 58 13.73 2.84 5.07
N GLY A 59 12.64 3.60 5.06
CA GLY A 59 12.57 4.94 5.66
C GLY A 59 13.19 6.05 4.79
N GLY A 60 13.81 5.69 3.66
CA GLY A 60 14.36 6.62 2.67
C GLY A 60 15.40 7.59 3.28
N PRO A 61 15.43 8.87 2.87
CA PRO A 61 16.35 9.86 3.46
C PRO A 61 16.09 10.13 4.94
N TYR A 62 14.96 9.68 5.49
CA TYR A 62 14.55 9.90 6.87
C TYR A 62 14.69 8.66 7.77
N TRP A 63 15.47 7.66 7.34
CA TRP A 63 15.61 6.38 8.05
C TRP A 63 16.08 6.53 9.51
N ASP A 64 16.87 7.56 9.82
CA ASP A 64 17.38 7.87 11.17
C ASP A 64 16.49 8.86 11.95
N SER A 65 15.31 9.19 11.42
CA SER A 65 14.37 10.08 12.11
C SER A 65 13.60 9.32 13.20
N TYR A 66 13.49 9.94 14.38
CA TYR A 66 12.74 9.38 15.51
C TYR A 66 11.27 9.05 15.16
N SER A 67 10.69 9.82 14.24
CA SER A 67 9.27 9.74 13.89
C SER A 67 8.97 8.73 12.80
N VAL A 68 9.96 8.25 12.06
CA VAL A 68 9.77 7.43 10.85
C VAL A 68 9.86 5.94 11.18
N VAL A 69 9.03 5.15 10.50
CA VAL A 69 9.12 3.70 10.50
C VAL A 69 10.18 3.29 9.48
N PRO A 70 11.21 2.49 9.86
CA PRO A 70 12.33 2.16 8.99
C PRO A 70 11.97 1.20 7.84
N GLY A 71 10.71 0.82 7.68
CA GLY A 71 10.22 0.01 6.57
C GLY A 71 8.88 -0.66 6.87
N LEU A 72 8.06 -0.83 5.84
CA LEU A 72 6.76 -1.52 5.93
C LEU A 72 6.83 -3.01 5.63
N ARG A 73 7.93 -3.50 5.05
CA ARG A 73 8.09 -4.90 4.61
C ARG A 73 7.81 -5.93 5.72
N SER A 74 8.22 -5.63 6.96
CA SER A 74 7.97 -6.50 8.10
C SER A 74 6.57 -6.38 8.69
N LEU A 75 5.83 -5.32 8.35
CA LEU A 75 4.54 -4.97 8.93
C LEU A 75 3.38 -5.37 8.02
N LEU A 76 3.59 -5.32 6.70
CA LEU A 76 2.62 -5.66 5.67
C LEU A 76 3.22 -6.76 4.76
N PRO A 77 3.06 -8.05 5.11
CA PRO A 77 3.57 -9.14 4.29
C PRO A 77 2.87 -9.15 2.92
N GLY A 78 3.62 -9.42 1.85
CA GLY A 78 3.08 -9.45 0.48
C GLY A 78 3.03 -8.08 -0.23
N ALA A 79 3.65 -7.05 0.34
CA ALA A 79 3.78 -5.75 -0.30
C ALA A 79 4.58 -5.83 -1.62
N VAL A 80 4.02 -5.30 -2.71
CA VAL A 80 4.74 -5.05 -3.96
C VAL A 80 5.56 -3.78 -3.80
N GLU A 81 6.88 -3.90 -3.98
CA GLU A 81 7.83 -2.81 -3.73
C GLU A 81 8.13 -2.05 -5.02
N VAL A 82 7.93 -0.72 -5.00
CA VAL A 82 8.28 0.16 -6.12
C VAL A 82 9.46 1.04 -5.72
N ALA A 83 10.62 0.78 -6.31
CA ALA A 83 11.82 1.56 -6.05
C ALA A 83 11.75 2.96 -6.67
N GLY A 84 12.14 4.00 -5.90
CA GLY A 84 12.28 5.37 -6.41
C GLY A 84 12.19 6.45 -5.32
N CYS A 85 12.65 7.68 -5.62
CA CYS A 85 12.59 8.82 -4.71
C CYS A 85 12.59 10.18 -5.47
N PRO A 86 11.48 10.58 -6.12
CA PRO A 86 10.22 9.83 -6.29
C PRO A 86 10.32 8.79 -7.42
N PRO A 87 9.50 7.72 -7.39
CA PRO A 87 9.44 6.75 -8.47
C PRO A 87 8.92 7.38 -9.76
N ARG A 88 9.23 6.76 -10.90
CA ARG A 88 8.71 7.25 -12.17
C ARG A 88 7.18 7.05 -12.24
N PRO A 89 6.45 7.99 -12.88
CA PRO A 89 4.98 7.94 -12.89
C PRO A 89 4.42 6.71 -13.63
N ASP A 90 5.14 6.18 -14.61
CA ASP A 90 4.83 4.95 -15.34
C ASP A 90 4.95 3.69 -14.47
N ALA A 91 5.77 3.71 -13.41
CA ALA A 91 5.92 2.57 -12.50
C ALA A 91 4.70 2.35 -11.60
N VAL A 92 3.85 3.37 -11.40
CA VAL A 92 2.64 3.28 -10.56
C VAL A 92 1.60 2.30 -11.15
N PRO A 93 1.11 2.48 -12.39
CA PRO A 93 0.12 1.58 -12.96
C PRO A 93 0.63 0.13 -13.08
N ASP A 94 1.91 -0.04 -13.40
CA ASP A 94 2.53 -1.37 -13.46
C ASP A 94 2.54 -2.04 -12.08
N ALA A 95 2.89 -1.30 -11.03
CA ALA A 95 2.87 -1.82 -9.67
C ALA A 95 1.47 -2.19 -9.17
N VAL A 96 0.46 -1.36 -9.50
CA VAL A 96 -0.95 -1.67 -9.16
C VAL A 96 -1.41 -2.93 -9.90
N ARG A 97 -1.05 -3.08 -11.19
CA ARG A 97 -1.35 -4.28 -11.96
C ARG A 97 -0.69 -5.53 -11.34
N VAL A 98 0.59 -5.46 -11.00
CA VAL A 98 1.32 -6.58 -10.37
C VAL A 98 0.72 -6.92 -9.00
N ALA A 99 0.40 -5.92 -8.18
CA ALA A 99 -0.25 -6.12 -6.90
C ALA A 99 -1.62 -6.79 -7.03
N ALA A 100 -2.39 -6.41 -8.05
CA ALA A 100 -3.68 -7.06 -8.30
C ALA A 100 -3.51 -8.55 -8.67
N LEU A 101 -2.54 -8.88 -9.52
CA LEU A 101 -2.23 -10.28 -9.88
C LEU A 101 -1.72 -11.09 -8.68
N HIS A 102 -0.93 -10.48 -7.79
CA HIS A 102 -0.48 -11.11 -6.55
C HIS A 102 -1.65 -11.41 -5.61
N ALA A 103 -2.65 -10.51 -5.51
CA ALA A 103 -3.85 -10.72 -4.69
C ALA A 103 -4.69 -11.92 -5.17
N LEU A 104 -4.70 -12.15 -6.50
CA LEU A 104 -5.43 -13.25 -7.13
C LEU A 104 -4.66 -14.59 -7.10
N GLY A 105 -3.40 -14.59 -6.62
CA GLY A 105 -2.58 -15.80 -6.54
C GLY A 105 -2.01 -16.27 -7.89
N GLU A 106 -2.03 -15.42 -8.92
CA GLU A 106 -1.59 -15.77 -10.28
C GLU A 106 -0.11 -15.43 -10.58
N GLY A 107 0.66 -15.03 -9.56
CA GLY A 107 2.06 -14.64 -9.72
C GLY A 107 2.96 -15.23 -8.64
N SER A 108 3.56 -16.39 -8.93
CA SER A 108 4.74 -16.93 -8.23
C SER A 108 5.93 -16.98 -9.17
#